data_AF-A0A9Q1R987-F1
#
_entry.id   AF-A0A9Q1R987-F1
#
_cell.length_a   1.000
_cell.length_b   1.000
_cell.length_c   1.000
_cell.angle_alpha   90.00
_cell.angle_beta   90.00
_cell.angle_gamma   90.00
#
_symmetry.space_group_name_H-M   'P 1'
#
loop_
_entity.id
_entity.type
_entity.pdbx_description
1 polymer ?
#
loop_
_entity_poly.entity_id
_entity_poly.type
_entity_poly.pdbx_seq_one_letter_code
_entity_poly.pdbx_strand_id
1 'polypeptide(L)'
;MQGKWRGVDPVIFYKEEAFVGKIKEFYGIKESFLFEGHLITRNSDMNHVKRIYYVSKSVKDVLHLNFLAGQQLKIASVGLKMFERQTSKDGASAPRIFRLSFEGLSLMLPHITKQILYAFTADVKHLLQYKSIKFGDFMDAEFENKTLSKAQADPSTIAIGCWRGKSNISVMVTTLDYQELLERMSIGVEEEKDSSLPKTEPSTTKADEIVEVVEDEVKGDTEQP
;
A
#
# COMPACT_ATOMS: atom_id res chain seq x y z
N MET A 1 -9.49 -6.65 33.11
CA MET A 1 -8.27 -6.83 33.95
C MET A 1 -7.40 -5.60 33.78
N GLN A 2 -7.11 -4.85 34.84
CA GLN A 2 -6.11 -3.79 34.77
C GLN A 2 -4.72 -4.44 34.87
N GLY A 3 -3.83 -4.20 33.91
CA GLY A 3 -2.51 -4.83 33.87
C GLY A 3 -1.64 -4.47 35.08
N LYS A 4 -0.58 -5.28 35.32
CA LYS A 4 0.46 -5.01 36.33
C LYS A 4 1.04 -3.58 36.24
N TRP A 5 1.02 -3.01 35.04
CA TRP A 5 1.53 -1.68 34.74
C TRP A 5 0.40 -0.66 34.75
N ARG A 6 0.36 0.20 35.78
CA ARG A 6 -0.60 1.30 35.85
C ARG A 6 -0.55 2.15 34.58
N GLY A 7 -1.70 2.36 33.95
CA GLY A 7 -1.87 3.15 32.73
C GLY A 7 -1.46 2.46 31.42
N VAL A 8 -1.02 1.19 31.45
CA VAL A 8 -0.67 0.44 30.24
C VAL A 8 -1.36 -0.92 30.26
N ASP A 9 -2.38 -1.08 29.43
CA ASP A 9 -3.09 -2.35 29.29
C ASP A 9 -2.17 -3.44 28.72
N PRO A 10 -2.29 -4.70 29.21
CA PRO A 10 -1.44 -5.79 28.78
C PRO A 10 -1.69 -6.13 27.31
N VAL A 11 -0.64 -6.56 26.62
CA VAL A 11 -0.75 -7.14 25.28
C VAL A 11 -1.20 -8.59 25.41
N ILE A 12 -2.26 -8.94 24.69
CA ILE A 12 -2.84 -10.28 24.64
C ILE A 12 -3.09 -10.71 23.21
N PHE A 13 -3.07 -12.02 22.95
CA PHE A 13 -3.40 -12.58 21.65
C PHE A 13 -4.90 -12.46 21.37
N TYR A 14 -5.25 -12.06 20.16
CA TYR A 14 -6.62 -12.03 19.67
C TYR A 14 -6.98 -13.41 19.11
N LYS A 15 -8.03 -14.03 19.64
CA LYS A 15 -8.37 -15.46 19.42
C LYS A 15 -9.71 -15.70 18.73
N GLU A 16 -10.40 -14.67 18.29
CA GLU A 16 -11.72 -14.82 17.68
C GLU A 16 -11.65 -15.26 16.22
N GLU A 17 -11.50 -16.57 15.99
CA GLU A 17 -11.34 -17.15 14.66
C GLU A 17 -12.52 -16.83 13.72
N ALA A 18 -13.75 -16.84 14.24
CA ALA A 18 -14.94 -16.51 13.46
C ALA A 18 -14.90 -15.07 12.90
N PHE A 19 -14.36 -14.11 13.65
CA PHE A 19 -14.20 -12.74 13.16
C PHE A 19 -13.06 -12.63 12.14
N VAL A 20 -11.94 -13.33 12.38
CA VAL A 20 -10.82 -13.38 11.42
C VAL A 20 -11.28 -13.98 10.09
N GLY A 21 -12.07 -15.07 10.12
CA GLY A 21 -12.67 -15.68 8.94
C GLY A 21 -13.53 -14.70 8.14
N LYS A 22 -14.42 -13.96 8.81
CA LYS A 22 -15.25 -12.91 8.16
C LYS A 22 -14.40 -11.82 7.49
N ILE A 23 -13.30 -11.40 8.14
CA ILE A 23 -12.38 -10.40 7.56
C ILE A 23 -11.68 -10.98 6.32
N LYS A 24 -11.18 -12.22 6.39
CA LYS A 24 -10.57 -12.90 5.25
C LYS A 24 -11.55 -13.01 4.09
N GLU A 25 -12.77 -13.45 4.34
CA GLU A 25 -13.81 -13.58 3.32
C GLU A 25 -14.14 -12.25 2.66
N PHE A 26 -14.29 -11.18 3.46
CA PHE A 26 -14.71 -9.87 3.01
C PHE A 26 -13.66 -9.19 2.09
N TYR A 27 -12.38 -9.25 2.46
CA TYR A 27 -11.26 -8.70 1.67
C TYR A 27 -10.67 -9.72 0.67
N GLY A 28 -11.12 -10.97 0.70
CA GLY A 28 -10.54 -12.06 -0.09
C GLY A 28 -9.06 -12.26 0.22
N ILE A 29 -8.71 -12.31 1.50
CA ILE A 29 -7.32 -12.49 1.94
C ILE A 29 -6.88 -13.92 1.62
N LYS A 30 -5.75 -14.06 0.92
CA LYS A 30 -5.15 -15.36 0.60
C LYS A 30 -4.88 -16.15 1.88
N GLU A 31 -5.22 -17.45 1.88
CA GLU A 31 -4.96 -18.33 3.02
C GLU A 31 -3.48 -18.48 3.38
N SER A 32 -2.58 -18.18 2.43
CA SER A 32 -1.14 -18.14 2.68
C SER A 32 -0.71 -17.04 3.67
N PHE A 33 -1.55 -16.02 3.93
CA PHE A 33 -1.25 -14.99 4.91
C PHE A 33 -1.67 -15.47 6.32
N LEU A 34 -0.68 -15.62 7.21
CA LEU A 34 -0.86 -16.25 8.51
C LEU A 34 -1.34 -15.26 9.58
N PHE A 35 -2.64 -15.26 9.87
CA PHE A 35 -3.16 -14.53 11.04
C PHE A 35 -3.08 -15.31 12.36
N GLU A 36 -3.01 -16.63 12.30
CA GLU A 36 -3.16 -17.48 13.47
C GLU A 36 -2.04 -17.27 14.51
N GLY A 37 -2.44 -16.80 15.70
CA GLY A 37 -1.51 -16.44 16.76
C GLY A 37 -0.59 -15.24 16.43
N HIS A 38 -0.82 -14.53 15.33
CA HIS A 38 -0.08 -13.32 14.95
C HIS A 38 -0.87 -12.04 15.22
N LEU A 39 -2.14 -12.15 15.61
CA LEU A 39 -2.98 -11.01 15.96
C LEU A 39 -2.97 -10.77 17.46
N ILE A 40 -2.78 -9.51 17.84
CA ILE A 40 -2.75 -9.07 19.24
C ILE A 40 -3.67 -7.87 19.46
N THR A 41 -4.09 -7.68 20.71
CA THR A 41 -4.86 -6.54 21.16
C THR A 41 -4.49 -6.17 22.60
N ARG A 42 -5.02 -5.05 23.08
CA ARG A 42 -4.91 -4.61 24.48
C ARG A 42 -6.25 -4.62 25.21
N ASN A 43 -7.33 -4.99 24.55
CA ASN A 43 -8.64 -5.09 25.19
C ASN A 43 -8.94 -6.55 25.54
N SER A 44 -9.14 -6.83 26.84
CA SER A 44 -9.54 -8.16 27.31
C SER A 44 -10.96 -8.54 26.89
N ASP A 45 -11.82 -7.57 26.62
CA ASP A 45 -13.14 -7.79 26.08
C ASP A 45 -13.07 -7.92 24.55
N MET A 46 -13.06 -9.18 24.08
CA MET A 46 -12.94 -9.53 22.66
C MET A 46 -14.08 -8.96 21.80
N ASN A 47 -15.27 -8.77 22.39
CA ASN A 47 -16.43 -8.22 21.70
C ASN A 47 -16.33 -6.71 21.48
N HIS A 48 -15.46 -6.03 22.23
CA HIS A 48 -15.27 -4.58 22.18
C HIS A 48 -13.84 -4.17 21.79
N VAL A 49 -13.09 -5.07 21.14
CA VAL A 49 -11.75 -4.76 20.62
C VAL A 49 -11.80 -3.65 19.59
N LYS A 50 -11.20 -2.49 19.90
CA LYS A 50 -11.16 -1.32 19.01
C LYS A 50 -10.10 -1.46 17.92
N ARG A 51 -8.97 -2.09 18.21
CA ARG A 51 -7.81 -2.22 17.32
C ARG A 51 -7.17 -3.59 17.47
N ILE A 52 -6.75 -4.14 16.33
CA ILE A 52 -6.02 -5.39 16.24
C ILE A 52 -4.70 -5.09 15.53
N TYR A 53 -3.61 -5.58 16.10
CA TYR A 53 -2.26 -5.42 15.57
C TYR A 53 -1.73 -6.78 15.10
N TYR A 54 -0.93 -6.76 14.04
CA TYR A 54 -0.21 -7.92 13.53
C TYR A 54 1.23 -7.91 14.02
N VAL A 55 1.76 -9.07 14.38
CA VAL A 55 3.17 -9.24 14.78
C VAL A 55 3.87 -10.30 13.93
N SER A 56 5.16 -10.09 13.68
CA SER A 56 6.01 -11.10 13.06
C SER A 56 6.18 -12.32 13.97
N LYS A 57 6.72 -13.41 13.41
CA LYS A 57 7.02 -14.64 14.17
C LYS A 57 7.94 -14.39 15.36
N SER A 58 9.04 -13.67 15.17
CA SER A 58 9.99 -13.38 16.26
C SER A 58 9.35 -12.59 17.40
N VAL A 59 8.51 -11.60 17.08
CA VAL A 59 7.79 -10.83 18.09
C VAL A 59 6.74 -11.69 18.80
N LYS A 60 6.02 -12.54 18.08
CA LYS A 60 5.08 -13.53 18.65
C LYS A 60 5.79 -14.43 19.68
N ASP A 61 6.98 -14.93 19.36
CA ASP A 61 7.74 -15.82 20.24
C ASP A 61 8.15 -15.09 21.54
N VAL A 62 8.63 -13.84 21.43
CA VAL A 62 8.94 -13.00 22.61
C VAL A 62 7.70 -12.70 23.45
N LEU A 63 6.57 -12.40 22.81
CA LEU A 63 5.30 -12.18 23.52
C LEU A 63 4.82 -13.44 24.22
N HIS A 64 5.03 -14.61 23.63
CA HIS A 64 4.72 -15.90 24.26
C HIS A 64 5.57 -16.15 25.49
N LEU A 65 6.90 -15.92 25.42
CA LEU A 65 7.79 -16.01 26.58
C LEU A 65 7.39 -15.03 27.68
N ASN A 66 7.05 -13.79 27.32
CA ASN A 66 6.55 -12.81 28.28
C ASN A 66 5.27 -13.29 28.97
N PHE A 67 4.36 -13.94 28.23
CA PHE A 67 3.15 -14.53 28.81
C PHE A 67 3.48 -15.65 29.80
N LEU A 68 4.36 -16.59 29.43
CA LEU A 68 4.81 -17.68 30.31
C LEU A 68 5.50 -17.18 31.58
N ALA A 69 6.24 -16.07 31.49
CA ALA A 69 6.89 -15.43 32.64
C ALA A 69 5.92 -14.62 33.54
N GLY A 70 4.61 -14.62 33.25
CA GLY A 70 3.61 -13.86 34.02
C GLY A 70 3.51 -12.38 33.61
N GLN A 71 3.73 -12.07 32.33
CA GLN A 71 3.57 -10.75 31.72
C GLN A 71 4.42 -9.65 32.39
N GLN A 72 5.71 -9.93 32.59
CA GLN A 72 6.65 -9.03 33.28
C GLN A 72 7.05 -7.80 32.46
N LEU A 73 6.82 -7.77 31.15
CA LEU A 73 7.24 -6.63 30.33
C LEU A 73 6.19 -5.50 30.33
N LYS A 74 6.66 -4.27 30.53
CA LYS A 74 5.88 -3.05 30.26
C LYS A 74 6.01 -2.69 28.78
N ILE A 75 5.10 -3.22 27.96
CA ILE A 75 5.14 -2.99 26.51
C ILE A 75 4.40 -1.69 26.18
N ALA A 76 5.12 -0.65 25.75
CA ALA A 76 4.54 0.64 25.36
C ALA A 76 3.84 0.58 24.00
N SER A 77 4.47 -0.04 23.00
CA SER A 77 3.92 -0.28 21.67
C SER A 77 4.50 -1.56 21.08
N VAL A 78 3.74 -2.27 20.24
CA VAL A 78 4.20 -3.48 19.55
C VAL A 78 3.28 -3.80 18.37
N GLY A 79 3.88 -4.28 17.28
CA GLY A 79 3.16 -4.73 16.09
C GLY A 79 2.71 -3.60 15.17
N LEU A 80 2.19 -4.03 14.03
CA LEU A 80 1.63 -3.19 12.97
C LEU A 80 0.12 -3.07 13.18
N LYS A 81 -0.44 -1.86 13.23
CA LYS A 81 -1.90 -1.72 13.31
C LYS A 81 -2.50 -2.27 12.02
N MET A 82 -3.26 -3.35 12.15
CA MET A 82 -3.78 -4.08 11.00
C MET A 82 -5.27 -3.82 10.78
N PHE A 83 -6.05 -3.85 11.86
CA PHE A 83 -7.50 -3.64 11.77
C PHE A 83 -7.99 -2.67 12.83
N GLU A 84 -8.97 -1.86 12.46
CA GLU A 84 -9.69 -0.97 13.37
C GLU A 84 -11.17 -1.30 13.32
N ARG A 85 -11.82 -1.32 14.49
CA ARG A 85 -13.26 -1.56 14.58
C ARG A 85 -14.00 -0.39 13.95
N GLN A 86 -14.90 -0.71 13.04
CA GLN A 86 -15.86 0.25 12.51
C GLN A 86 -17.06 0.29 13.45
N THR A 87 -17.38 1.47 13.97
CA THR A 87 -18.64 1.72 14.67
C THR A 87 -19.62 2.30 13.67
N SER A 88 -20.41 1.46 13.00
CA SER A 88 -21.56 1.92 12.21
C SER A 88 -22.73 2.26 13.13
N LYS A 89 -23.56 3.23 12.73
CA LYS A 89 -24.89 3.44 13.33
C LYS A 89 -25.89 2.38 12.87
N ASP A 90 -25.62 1.73 11.74
CA ASP A 90 -26.36 0.54 11.30
C ASP A 90 -25.91 -0.64 12.16
N GLY A 91 -26.84 -1.27 12.87
CA GLY A 91 -26.59 -2.11 14.04
C GLY A 91 -25.69 -3.33 13.83
N ALA A 92 -25.50 -4.09 14.91
CA ALA A 92 -24.55 -5.19 15.08
C ALA A 92 -24.62 -6.37 14.07
N SER A 93 -25.50 -6.30 13.06
CA SER A 93 -25.67 -7.28 11.98
C SER A 93 -24.92 -6.91 10.69
N ALA A 94 -24.31 -5.71 10.62
CA ALA A 94 -23.56 -5.33 9.42
C ALA A 94 -22.29 -6.20 9.26
N PRO A 95 -22.01 -6.73 8.05
CA PRO A 95 -20.84 -7.59 7.78
C PRO A 95 -19.48 -6.88 7.92
N ARG A 96 -19.45 -5.60 8.31
CA ARG A 96 -18.25 -4.73 8.38
C ARG A 96 -17.96 -4.28 9.81
N ILE A 97 -17.49 -5.20 10.65
CA ILE A 97 -17.10 -4.89 12.04
C ILE A 97 -15.69 -4.33 12.12
N PHE A 98 -14.79 -4.74 11.22
CA PHE A 98 -13.41 -4.26 11.16
C PHE A 98 -13.07 -3.75 9.76
N ARG A 99 -12.32 -2.66 9.70
CA ARG A 99 -11.67 -2.15 8.49
C ARG A 99 -10.17 -2.40 8.54
N LEU A 100 -9.57 -2.67 7.39
CA LEU A 100 -8.12 -2.63 7.22
C LEU A 100 -7.61 -1.20 7.48
N SER A 101 -6.63 -1.04 8.36
CA SER A 101 -5.98 0.26 8.57
C SER A 101 -4.96 0.54 7.48
N PHE A 102 -4.75 1.83 7.20
CA PHE A 102 -3.76 2.28 6.21
C PHE A 102 -2.34 1.76 6.50
N GLU A 103 -1.93 1.76 7.77
CA GLU A 103 -0.64 1.18 8.23
C GLU A 103 -0.48 -0.30 7.84
N GLY A 104 -1.58 -1.07 7.84
CA GLY A 104 -1.60 -2.47 7.44
C GLY A 104 -1.76 -2.69 5.94
N LEU A 105 -2.17 -1.65 5.19
CA LEU A 105 -2.54 -1.78 3.78
C LEU A 105 -1.38 -2.25 2.92
N SER A 106 -0.20 -1.64 3.07
CA SER A 106 0.98 -1.98 2.25
C SER A 106 1.42 -3.43 2.44
N LEU A 107 1.34 -3.95 3.66
CA LEU A 107 1.65 -5.37 3.94
C LEU A 107 0.57 -6.30 3.38
N MET A 108 -0.69 -5.89 3.41
CA MET A 108 -1.82 -6.71 3.00
C MET A 108 -2.11 -6.68 1.52
N LEU A 109 -1.69 -5.63 0.80
CA LEU A 109 -2.03 -5.40 -0.60
C LEU A 109 -1.74 -6.60 -1.52
N PRO A 110 -0.59 -7.30 -1.40
CA PRO A 110 -0.30 -8.49 -2.22
C PRO A 110 -1.19 -9.71 -1.89
N HIS A 111 -1.89 -9.67 -0.77
CA HIS A 111 -2.67 -10.78 -0.21
C HIS A 111 -4.18 -10.57 -0.28
N ILE A 112 -4.67 -9.35 -0.52
CA ILE A 112 -6.11 -9.07 -0.71
C ILE A 112 -6.52 -9.31 -2.17
N THR A 113 -7.76 -9.74 -2.40
CA THR A 113 -8.28 -10.01 -3.75
C THR A 113 -9.68 -9.47 -4.00
N LYS A 114 -10.33 -8.90 -2.98
CA LYS A 114 -11.63 -8.22 -3.05
C LYS A 114 -11.47 -6.81 -2.46
N GLN A 115 -12.48 -5.96 -2.70
CA GLN A 115 -12.52 -4.58 -2.19
C GLN A 115 -11.42 -3.67 -2.78
N ILE A 116 -10.91 -3.98 -3.97
CA ILE A 116 -9.95 -3.16 -4.73
C ILE A 116 -10.68 -2.45 -5.88
N LEU A 117 -10.45 -1.14 -6.03
CA LEU A 117 -10.87 -0.35 -7.19
C LEU A 117 -9.67 0.38 -7.77
N TYR A 118 -9.66 0.50 -9.09
CA TYR A 118 -8.65 1.25 -9.84
C TYR A 118 -9.26 2.55 -10.35
N ALA A 119 -8.60 3.65 -10.01
CA ALA A 119 -8.93 5.01 -10.42
C ALA A 119 -7.75 5.64 -11.15
N PHE A 120 -8.01 6.69 -11.92
CA PHE A 120 -6.94 7.47 -12.53
C PHE A 120 -6.14 8.24 -11.48
N THR A 121 -4.84 8.47 -11.72
CA THR A 121 -3.98 9.23 -10.81
C THR A 121 -4.54 10.62 -10.49
N ALA A 122 -5.19 11.28 -11.45
CA ALA A 122 -5.87 12.54 -11.24
C ALA A 122 -7.02 12.44 -10.21
N ASP A 123 -7.86 11.41 -10.31
CA ASP A 123 -8.94 11.15 -9.34
C ASP A 123 -8.37 10.82 -7.96
N VAL A 124 -7.29 10.04 -7.88
CA VAL A 124 -6.59 9.74 -6.63
C VAL A 124 -6.03 11.02 -5.98
N LYS A 125 -5.45 11.91 -6.78
CA LYS A 125 -4.95 13.21 -6.31
C LYS A 125 -6.07 14.10 -5.79
N HIS A 126 -7.16 14.22 -6.55
CA HIS A 126 -8.35 14.94 -6.09
C HIS A 126 -8.89 14.33 -4.79
N LEU A 127 -8.92 13.00 -4.70
CA LEU A 127 -9.47 12.30 -3.54
C LEU A 127 -8.64 12.57 -2.29
N LEU A 128 -7.31 12.65 -2.41
CA LEU A 128 -6.41 13.08 -1.34
C LEU A 128 -6.58 14.57 -0.97
N GLN A 129 -6.80 15.45 -1.95
CA GLN A 129 -6.97 16.89 -1.72
C GLN A 129 -8.31 17.22 -1.04
N TYR A 130 -9.41 16.69 -1.57
CA TYR A 130 -10.76 17.00 -1.10
C TYR A 130 -11.28 16.04 -0.03
N LYS A 131 -10.55 14.94 0.22
CA LYS A 131 -10.87 13.86 1.18
C LYS A 131 -12.14 13.06 0.88
N SER A 132 -13.04 13.60 0.06
CA SER A 132 -14.26 12.96 -0.39
C SER A 132 -14.69 13.46 -1.76
N ILE A 133 -15.07 12.55 -2.65
CA ILE A 133 -15.50 12.84 -4.04
C ILE A 133 -16.78 12.07 -4.34
N LYS A 134 -17.74 12.69 -5.05
CA LYS A 134 -18.96 12.01 -5.50
C LYS A 134 -18.67 11.17 -6.73
N PHE A 135 -19.41 10.07 -6.93
CA PHE A 135 -19.18 9.20 -8.08
C PHE A 135 -19.24 9.92 -9.43
N GLY A 136 -20.20 10.84 -9.61
CA GLY A 136 -20.32 11.63 -10.84
C GLY A 136 -19.18 12.62 -11.09
N ASP A 137 -18.31 12.87 -10.12
CA ASP A 137 -17.17 13.78 -10.23
C ASP A 137 -15.86 13.03 -10.56
N PHE A 138 -15.88 11.68 -10.63
CA PHE A 138 -14.74 10.89 -11.10
C PHE A 138 -14.61 11.00 -12.62
N MET A 139 -13.38 11.02 -13.13
CA MET A 139 -13.14 11.03 -14.58
C MET A 139 -13.68 9.78 -15.28
N ASP A 140 -13.70 8.66 -14.57
CA ASP A 140 -14.31 7.42 -15.03
C ASP A 140 -15.80 7.38 -14.68
N ALA A 141 -16.65 7.60 -15.70
CA ALA A 141 -18.10 7.59 -15.56
C ALA A 141 -18.68 6.22 -15.13
N GLU A 142 -17.93 5.13 -15.34
CA GLU A 142 -18.34 3.78 -14.91
C GLU A 142 -17.75 3.39 -13.56
N PHE A 143 -16.99 4.28 -12.91
CA PHE A 143 -16.31 4.00 -11.65
C PHE A 143 -17.25 3.56 -10.52
N GLU A 144 -18.49 4.06 -10.53
CA GLU A 144 -19.52 3.61 -9.58
C GLU A 144 -19.85 2.13 -9.77
N ASN A 145 -19.92 1.68 -11.02
CA ASN A 145 -20.37 0.34 -11.40
C ASN A 145 -19.20 -0.66 -11.53
N LYS A 146 -17.95 -0.18 -11.44
CA LYS A 146 -16.77 -1.06 -11.44
C LYS A 146 -16.90 -2.11 -10.35
N THR A 147 -16.92 -3.36 -10.78
CA THR A 147 -16.81 -4.50 -9.87
C THR A 147 -15.41 -4.50 -9.26
N LEU A 148 -15.34 -4.81 -7.96
CA LEU A 148 -14.09 -4.98 -7.23
C LEU A 148 -13.24 -6.05 -7.94
N SER A 149 -12.17 -5.63 -8.60
CA SER A 149 -11.40 -6.52 -9.47
C SER A 149 -10.40 -7.36 -8.68
N LYS A 150 -10.11 -8.56 -9.20
CA LYS A 150 -8.90 -9.29 -8.83
C LYS A 150 -7.76 -8.68 -9.60
N ALA A 151 -6.81 -8.07 -8.92
CA ALA A 151 -5.65 -7.55 -9.58
C ALA A 151 -4.40 -7.74 -8.73
N GLN A 152 -3.28 -7.89 -9.42
CA GLN A 152 -1.97 -8.01 -8.83
C GLN A 152 -1.40 -6.60 -8.81
N ALA A 153 -1.42 -5.96 -7.64
CA ALA A 153 -0.85 -4.63 -7.48
C ALA A 153 0.67 -4.72 -7.68
N ASP A 154 1.20 -3.89 -8.58
CA ASP A 154 2.64 -3.69 -8.72
C ASP A 154 3.19 -2.96 -7.47
N PRO A 155 4.44 -3.20 -7.03
CA PRO A 155 5.02 -2.51 -5.87
C PRO A 155 5.04 -0.98 -5.97
N SER A 156 4.99 -0.41 -7.18
CA SER A 156 4.89 1.04 -7.41
C SER A 156 3.45 1.59 -7.29
N THR A 157 2.44 0.72 -7.21
CA THR A 157 1.03 1.13 -7.15
C THR A 157 0.73 1.81 -5.82
N ILE A 158 0.32 3.09 -5.87
CA ILE A 158 -0.16 3.81 -4.71
C ILE A 158 -1.57 3.28 -4.34
N ALA A 159 -1.68 2.66 -3.17
CA ALA A 159 -2.95 2.18 -2.64
C ALA A 159 -3.43 3.05 -1.47
N ILE A 160 -4.72 3.36 -1.44
CA ILE A 160 -5.31 4.21 -0.41
C ILE A 160 -6.57 3.54 0.16
N GLY A 161 -6.62 3.44 1.48
CA GLY A 161 -7.81 2.96 2.19
C GLY A 161 -8.94 3.97 2.07
N CYS A 162 -10.10 3.53 1.56
CA CYS A 162 -11.25 4.40 1.34
C CYS A 162 -12.55 3.80 1.92
N TRP A 163 -13.45 4.68 2.35
CA TRP A 163 -14.83 4.39 2.66
C TRP A 163 -15.69 4.65 1.43
N ARG A 164 -16.42 3.63 0.98
CA ARG A 164 -17.41 3.78 -0.07
C ARG A 164 -18.77 4.10 0.54
N GLY A 165 -19.24 5.34 0.35
CA GLY A 165 -20.60 5.76 0.68
C GLY A 165 -21.60 5.41 -0.42
N LYS A 166 -22.86 5.81 -0.22
CA LYS A 166 -23.94 5.58 -1.20
C LYS A 166 -23.70 6.32 -2.52
N SER A 167 -23.14 7.53 -2.47
CA SER A 167 -22.96 8.40 -3.64
C SER A 167 -21.55 9.02 -3.73
N ASN A 168 -20.63 8.58 -2.87
CA ASN A 168 -19.28 9.13 -2.77
C ASN A 168 -18.26 8.10 -2.30
N ILE A 169 -16.99 8.44 -2.46
CA ILE A 169 -15.87 7.79 -1.79
C ILE A 169 -15.17 8.83 -0.91
N SER A 170 -14.82 8.43 0.30
CA SER A 170 -14.02 9.24 1.24
C SER A 170 -12.77 8.51 1.68
N VAL A 171 -11.66 9.21 1.83
CA VAL A 171 -10.39 8.62 2.26
C VAL A 171 -10.41 8.31 3.76
N MET A 172 -9.79 7.19 4.15
CA MET A 172 -9.67 6.72 5.53
C MET A 172 -8.22 6.70 6.03
N VAL A 173 -7.50 7.81 5.86
CA VAL A 173 -6.11 7.95 6.31
C VAL A 173 -5.97 9.08 7.33
N THR A 174 -4.89 9.09 8.10
CA THR A 174 -4.62 10.17 9.07
C THR A 174 -4.10 11.42 8.36
N THR A 175 -4.17 12.60 9.01
CA THR A 175 -3.61 13.85 8.46
C THR A 175 -2.16 13.72 8.02
N LEU A 176 -1.36 12.95 8.75
CA LEU A 176 0.05 12.71 8.43
C LEU A 176 0.18 11.87 7.15
N ASP A 177 -0.58 10.79 7.06
CA ASP A 177 -0.60 9.92 5.87
C ASP A 177 -1.05 10.68 4.61
N TYR A 178 -1.95 11.66 4.72
CA TYR A 178 -2.35 12.50 3.57
C TYR A 178 -1.17 13.26 2.98
N GLN A 179 -0.33 13.87 3.84
CA GLN A 179 0.81 14.65 3.37
C GLN A 179 1.85 13.74 2.71
N GLU A 180 2.16 12.61 3.34
CA GLU A 180 3.07 11.61 2.78
C GLU A 180 2.59 11.10 1.41
N LEU A 181 1.30 10.79 1.27
CA LEU A 181 0.73 10.33 0.00
C LEU A 181 0.77 11.42 -1.09
N LEU A 182 0.49 12.68 -0.74
CA LEU A 182 0.57 13.80 -1.70
C LEU A 182 2.01 14.07 -2.16
N GLU A 183 2.99 13.95 -1.26
CA GLU A 183 4.41 14.07 -1.60
C GLU A 183 4.84 12.93 -2.55
N ARG A 184 4.49 11.68 -2.24
CA ARG A 184 4.81 10.52 -3.12
C ARG A 184 4.21 10.64 -4.51
N MET A 185 2.99 11.16 -4.61
CA MET A 185 2.32 11.40 -5.89
C MET A 185 2.99 12.54 -6.69
N SER A 186 3.67 13.47 -6.03
CA SER A 186 4.35 14.58 -6.69
C SER A 186 5.71 14.17 -7.25
N ILE A 187 6.43 13.28 -6.56
CA ILE A 187 7.74 12.76 -6.98
C ILE A 187 7.62 11.89 -8.25
N GLY A 188 6.58 11.04 -8.35
CA GLY A 188 6.36 10.20 -9.53
C GLY A 188 6.10 10.96 -10.83
N VAL A 189 5.58 12.19 -10.73
CA VAL A 189 5.34 13.07 -11.90
C VAL A 189 6.63 13.73 -12.41
N GLU A 190 7.64 13.87 -11.55
CA GLU A 190 8.96 14.38 -11.94
C GLU A 190 9.79 13.29 -12.66
N GLU A 191 9.71 12.04 -12.20
CA GLU A 191 10.39 10.91 -12.86
C GLU A 191 9.82 10.58 -14.26
N GLU A 192 8.50 10.69 -14.45
CA GLU A 192 7.88 10.53 -15.78
C GLU A 192 8.34 11.63 -16.75
N LYS A 193 8.55 12.88 -16.28
CA LYS A 193 9.05 13.98 -17.10
C LYS A 193 10.51 13.78 -17.52
N ASP A 194 11.37 13.32 -16.61
CA ASP A 194 12.80 13.07 -16.93
C ASP A 194 13.01 11.86 -17.85
N SER A 195 12.09 10.89 -17.85
CA SER A 195 12.14 9.76 -18.79
C SER A 195 11.68 10.09 -20.22
N SER A 196 11.06 11.26 -20.43
CA SER A 196 10.47 11.68 -21.72
C SER A 196 11.39 12.55 -22.59
N LEU A 197 12.65 12.76 -22.19
CA LEU A 197 13.65 13.43 -23.02
C LEU A 197 14.13 12.49 -24.14
N PRO A 198 14.08 12.88 -25.43
CA PRO A 198 14.62 12.06 -26.50
C PRO A 198 16.13 11.88 -26.30
N LYS A 199 16.59 10.63 -26.19
CA LYS A 199 18.00 10.30 -26.43
C LYS A 199 18.29 10.57 -27.90
N THR A 200 18.90 11.70 -28.21
CA THR A 200 19.47 11.94 -29.53
C THR A 200 20.66 11.00 -29.72
N GLU A 201 20.47 9.90 -30.44
CA GLU A 201 21.60 9.13 -30.98
C GLU A 201 22.28 9.93 -32.11
N PRO A 202 23.62 9.96 -32.19
CA PRO A 202 24.31 10.60 -33.30
C PRO A 202 24.20 9.70 -34.54
N SER A 203 23.45 10.18 -35.54
CA SER A 203 23.31 9.57 -36.86
C SER A 203 24.66 9.42 -37.55
N THR A 204 25.04 8.20 -37.90
CA THR A 204 26.18 7.86 -38.78
C THR A 204 25.66 7.09 -39.99
N THR A 205 25.65 7.72 -41.18
CA THR A 205 25.85 7.08 -42.52
C THR A 205 25.75 8.19 -43.60
N LYS A 206 26.87 8.60 -44.21
CA LYS A 206 27.46 8.15 -45.50
C LYS A 206 26.64 8.47 -46.77
N ALA A 207 27.22 9.32 -47.61
CA ALA A 207 27.24 9.29 -49.08
C ALA A 207 28.56 10.03 -49.46
N ASP A 208 29.43 9.59 -50.36
CA ASP A 208 29.18 9.22 -51.76
C ASP A 208 30.22 8.20 -52.30
N GLU A 209 29.78 7.37 -53.24
CA GLU A 209 30.58 6.61 -54.20
C GLU A 209 31.05 7.52 -55.34
N ILE A 210 32.34 7.45 -55.73
CA ILE A 210 32.76 7.55 -57.14
C ILE A 210 33.96 6.60 -57.37
N VAL A 211 33.89 5.89 -58.50
CA VAL A 211 34.72 4.76 -58.98
C VAL A 211 36.07 5.19 -59.58
N GLU A 212 37.04 4.26 -59.52
CA GLU A 212 38.41 4.23 -60.05
C GLU A 212 38.68 4.86 -61.43
N VAL A 213 39.87 5.46 -61.62
CA VAL A 213 40.88 5.12 -62.66
C VAL A 213 42.31 5.46 -62.15
N VAL A 214 43.26 4.64 -62.59
CA VAL A 214 44.68 4.44 -62.22
C VAL A 214 45.66 5.40 -62.92
N GLU A 215 46.94 5.37 -62.48
CA GLU A 215 48.21 5.83 -63.09
C GLU A 215 48.65 7.27 -62.77
N ASP A 216 49.90 7.62 -62.46
CA ASP A 216 51.16 6.94 -62.08
C ASP A 216 52.17 8.05 -61.63
N GLU A 217 53.24 7.68 -60.89
CA GLU A 217 54.55 8.40 -60.75
C GLU A 217 54.61 9.83 -60.12
N VAL A 218 55.63 10.34 -59.40
CA VAL A 218 56.99 9.94 -58.94
C VAL A 218 57.53 11.04 -57.97
N LYS A 219 58.31 10.60 -56.95
CA LYS A 219 59.44 11.23 -56.18
C LYS A 219 59.44 12.67 -55.61
N GLY A 220 60.05 12.75 -54.42
CA GLY A 220 60.99 13.82 -54.01
C GLY A 220 60.75 14.32 -52.57
N ASP A 221 61.36 13.74 -51.53
CA ASP A 221 62.59 14.22 -50.87
C ASP A 221 62.66 15.75 -50.69
N THR A 222 62.72 16.29 -49.46
CA THR A 222 63.96 16.52 -48.67
C THR A 222 63.71 17.54 -47.53
N GLU A 223 64.34 17.26 -46.40
CA GLU A 223 65.09 18.20 -45.52
C GLU A 223 64.41 19.19 -44.55
N GLN A 224 64.64 18.84 -43.28
CA GLN A 224 64.84 19.62 -42.06
C GLN A 224 66.00 20.64 -42.18
N PRO A 225 66.26 21.55 -41.21
CA PRO A 225 66.38 21.29 -39.76
C PRO A 225 65.40 22.03 -38.86
#